data_AF-A0A914ES41-F1
#
_entry.id   AF-A0A914ES41-F1
#
_cell.length_a   1.000
_cell.length_b   1.000
_cell.length_c   1.000
_cell.angle_alpha   90.00
_cell.angle_beta   90.00
_cell.angle_gamma   90.00
#
_symmetry.space_group_name_H-M   'P 1'
#
loop_
_entity.id
_entity.type
_entity.pdbx_description
1 polymer ?
#
loop_
_entity_poly.entity_id
_entity_poly.type
_entity_poly.pdbx_seq_one_letter_code
_entity_poly.pdbx_strand_id
1 'polypeptide(L)'
;MTQIFLRRVIRQAFEIWSAVIPRNFVEVSPNDPNARILIKFEKRNHGFDGTGRVLAHALPGDYVHFDDDETWKIYRPYEKVYFGQVDLLSVAIHEIGHSLGLRHSDVINSIMQESYKNPADENGNYVFPRLLTSVIADIQSIYGPRIKSSGNGMLVFCSI
;
A
#
# COMPACT_ATOMS: atom_id res chain seq x y z
N MET A 1 17.20 1.79 -3.03
CA MET A 1 16.15 2.62 -3.67
C MET A 1 16.36 4.08 -3.23
N THR A 2 16.06 5.10 -4.03
CA THR A 2 16.19 6.51 -3.57
C THR A 2 14.92 6.97 -2.86
N GLN A 3 15.05 7.91 -1.92
CA GLN A 3 13.93 8.51 -1.19
C GLN A 3 12.87 9.15 -2.11
N ILE A 4 13.28 9.69 -3.27
CA ILE A 4 12.35 10.28 -4.25
C ILE A 4 11.44 9.22 -4.87
N PHE A 5 12.00 8.07 -5.25
CA PHE A 5 11.22 6.99 -5.84
C PHE A 5 10.29 6.34 -4.81
N LEU A 6 10.76 6.20 -3.58
CA LEU A 6 9.96 5.69 -2.47
C LEU A 6 8.71 6.56 -2.24
N ARG A 7 8.90 7.86 -2.00
CA ARG A 7 7.79 8.79 -1.75
C ARG A 7 6.79 8.84 -2.91
N ARG A 8 7.27 8.70 -4.15
CA ARG A 8 6.40 8.64 -5.33
C ARG A 8 5.51 7.39 -5.31
N VAL A 9 6.05 6.23 -4.97
CA VAL A 9 5.27 4.98 -4.93
C VAL A 9 4.29 4.96 -3.78
N ILE A 10 4.70 5.44 -2.61
CA ILE A 10 3.77 5.59 -1.46
C ILE A 10 2.63 6.53 -1.82
N ARG A 11 2.92 7.68 -2.44
CA ARG A 11 1.88 8.61 -2.93
C ARG A 11 0.95 7.93 -3.92
N GLN A 12 1.49 7.18 -4.87
CA GLN A 12 0.70 6.44 -5.86
C GLN A 12 -0.24 5.42 -5.20
N ALA A 13 0.20 4.73 -4.14
CA ALA A 13 -0.63 3.81 -3.39
C ALA A 13 -1.81 4.53 -2.69
N PHE A 14 -1.56 5.70 -2.07
CA PHE A 14 -2.64 6.54 -1.52
C PHE A 14 -3.59 7.07 -2.60
N GLU A 15 -3.08 7.44 -3.77
CA GLU A 15 -3.90 7.91 -4.90
C GLU A 15 -4.88 6.83 -5.38
N ILE A 16 -4.45 5.55 -5.42
CA ILE A 16 -5.32 4.41 -5.77
C ILE A 16 -6.50 4.29 -4.81
N TRP A 17 -6.27 4.39 -3.51
CA TRP A 17 -7.35 4.40 -2.53
C TRP A 17 -8.22 5.65 -2.68
N SER A 18 -7.59 6.82 -2.80
CA SER A 18 -8.31 8.08 -2.99
C SER A 18 -9.26 8.02 -4.18
N ALA A 19 -8.92 7.33 -5.27
CA ALA A 19 -9.77 7.26 -6.45
C ALA A 19 -11.15 6.62 -6.19
N VAL A 20 -11.28 5.76 -5.18
CA VAL A 20 -12.50 4.97 -4.93
C VAL A 20 -13.29 5.38 -3.69
N ILE A 21 -12.71 6.17 -2.79
CA ILE A 21 -13.38 6.70 -1.58
C ILE A 21 -13.30 8.24 -1.51
N PRO A 22 -14.22 8.92 -0.80
CA PRO A 22 -14.24 10.38 -0.69
C PRO A 22 -13.17 10.92 0.30
N ARG A 23 -11.97 10.33 0.33
CA ARG A 23 -10.83 10.75 1.16
C ARG A 23 -9.67 11.22 0.30
N ASN A 24 -9.14 12.40 0.60
CA ASN A 24 -7.91 12.91 -0.01
C ASN A 24 -6.75 12.68 0.96
N PHE A 25 -5.57 12.37 0.42
CA PHE A 25 -4.38 12.12 1.22
C PHE A 25 -3.34 13.21 0.97
N VAL A 26 -2.80 13.78 2.05
CA VAL A 26 -1.75 14.80 1.98
C VAL A 26 -0.52 14.33 2.73
N GLU A 27 0.62 14.41 2.06
CA GLU A 27 1.91 14.12 2.65
C GLU A 27 2.39 15.32 3.48
N VAL A 28 2.71 15.10 4.76
CA VAL A 28 3.22 16.12 5.68
C VAL A 28 4.62 15.79 6.21
N SER A 29 5.19 16.72 6.97
CA SER A 29 6.46 16.53 7.67
C SER A 29 6.38 15.42 8.72
N PRO A 30 7.46 14.67 8.98
CA PRO A 30 7.52 13.66 10.06
C PRO A 30 7.15 14.18 11.44
N ASN A 31 7.33 15.48 11.67
CA ASN A 31 7.06 16.13 12.95
C ASN A 31 5.67 16.81 12.99
N ASP A 32 4.83 16.61 11.98
CA ASP A 32 3.48 17.19 11.96
C ASP A 32 2.57 16.42 12.95
N PRO A 33 2.01 17.09 13.97
CA PRO A 33 1.15 16.44 14.96
C PRO A 33 -0.18 15.91 14.38
N ASN A 34 -0.52 16.27 13.14
CA ASN A 34 -1.71 15.80 12.45
C ASN A 34 -1.48 14.55 11.61
N ALA A 35 -0.25 14.03 11.50
CA ALA A 35 0.01 12.79 10.79
C ALA A 35 -0.79 11.63 11.40
N ARG A 36 -1.64 10.98 10.59
CA ARG A 36 -2.52 9.88 11.01
C ARG A 36 -2.04 8.51 10.52
N ILE A 37 -1.21 8.50 9.49
CA ILE A 37 -0.61 7.29 8.92
C ILE A 37 0.88 7.57 8.74
N LEU A 38 1.70 6.86 9.52
CA LEU A 38 3.15 7.01 9.49
C LEU A 38 3.76 5.82 8.74
N ILE A 39 4.43 6.11 7.61
CA ILE A 39 5.13 5.11 6.80
C ILE A 39 6.60 5.07 7.22
N LYS A 40 7.09 3.91 7.63
CA LYS A 40 8.50 3.70 8.02
C LYS A 40 9.07 2.42 7.38
N PHE A 41 10.38 2.42 7.14
CA PHE A 41 11.15 1.24 6.73
C PHE A 41 12.06 0.86 7.89
N GLU A 42 11.88 -0.33 8.46
CA GLU A 42 12.59 -0.77 9.66
C GLU A 42 13.14 -2.20 9.46
N LYS A 43 14.22 -2.56 10.16
CA LYS A 43 14.84 -3.90 10.10
C LYS A 43 14.64 -4.64 11.41
N ARG A 44 14.28 -5.94 11.34
CA ARG A 44 14.38 -7.00 12.38
C ARG A 44 13.72 -6.74 13.74
N ASN A 45 14.10 -5.69 14.48
CA ASN A 45 13.81 -5.56 15.92
C ASN A 45 12.41 -4.98 16.27
N HIS A 46 11.48 -4.98 15.31
CA HIS A 46 10.14 -4.39 15.44
C HIS A 46 8.99 -5.34 15.07
N GLY A 47 9.21 -6.66 15.19
CA GLY A 47 8.21 -7.69 14.87
C GLY A 47 8.33 -8.29 13.46
N PHE A 48 9.44 -8.01 12.77
CA PHE A 48 9.79 -8.58 11.46
C PHE A 48 10.75 -9.77 11.61
N ASP A 49 10.62 -10.79 10.76
CA ASP A 49 11.42 -12.03 10.83
C ASP A 49 12.62 -12.07 9.86
N GLY A 50 12.88 -10.98 9.13
CA GLY A 50 13.85 -10.90 8.05
C GLY A 50 13.22 -11.25 6.70
N THR A 51 14.02 -11.51 5.65
CA THR A 51 13.50 -11.77 4.29
C THR A 51 12.41 -12.85 4.27
N GLY A 52 11.21 -12.47 3.84
CA GLY A 52 10.06 -13.34 3.63
C GLY A 52 8.79 -12.91 4.38
N ARG A 53 8.44 -13.66 5.43
CA ARG A 53 7.05 -13.93 5.82
C ARG A 53 6.24 -12.69 6.20
N VAL A 54 6.85 -11.68 6.80
CA VAL A 54 6.19 -10.41 7.15
C VAL A 54 6.79 -9.29 6.31
N LEU A 55 6.15 -9.00 5.17
CA LEU A 55 6.63 -7.97 4.24
C LEU A 55 6.45 -6.55 4.77
N ALA A 56 5.37 -6.35 5.50
CA ALA A 56 5.02 -5.12 6.18
C ALA A 56 3.93 -5.43 7.22
N HIS A 57 3.68 -4.48 8.11
CA HIS A 57 2.51 -4.52 8.99
C HIS A 57 1.90 -3.13 9.13
N ALA A 58 0.58 -3.10 9.27
CA ALA A 58 -0.16 -1.89 9.59
C ALA A 58 -0.90 -2.07 10.91
N LEU A 59 -0.64 -1.19 11.87
CA LEU A 59 -1.46 -1.06 13.06
C LEU A 59 -2.61 -0.08 12.76
N PRO A 60 -3.89 -0.46 12.97
CA PRO A 60 -5.02 0.44 12.72
C PRO A 60 -4.86 1.76 13.48
N GLY A 61 -4.67 2.86 12.74
CA GLY A 61 -4.59 4.22 13.28
C GLY A 61 -3.21 4.71 13.72
N ASP A 62 -2.11 4.03 13.40
CA ASP A 62 -0.79 4.42 13.89
C ASP A 62 0.31 4.36 12.80
N TYR A 63 0.77 3.16 12.41
CA TYR A 63 1.95 3.00 11.56
C TYR A 63 1.75 1.93 10.48
N VAL A 64 2.34 2.17 9.30
CA VAL A 64 2.71 1.12 8.33
C VAL A 64 4.22 1.00 8.37
N HIS A 65 4.75 -0.14 8.80
CA HIS A 65 6.18 -0.42 8.68
C HIS A 65 6.41 -1.44 7.57
N PHE A 66 7.43 -1.20 6.75
CA PHE A 66 7.93 -2.12 5.73
C PHE A 66 9.23 -2.76 6.23
N ASP A 67 9.41 -4.05 5.97
CA ASP A 67 10.68 -4.74 6.28
C ASP A 67 11.76 -4.34 5.25
N ASP A 68 12.81 -3.65 5.70
CA ASP A 68 13.92 -3.21 4.85
C ASP A 68 14.94 -4.34 4.56
N ASP A 69 14.68 -5.57 5.02
CA ASP A 69 15.40 -6.78 4.59
C ASP A 69 14.79 -7.41 3.30
N GLU A 70 13.70 -6.84 2.77
CA GLU A 70 13.13 -7.22 1.47
C GLU A 70 13.85 -6.61 0.26
N THR A 71 13.82 -7.33 -0.86
CA THR A 71 14.32 -6.81 -2.15
C THR A 71 13.24 -6.00 -2.85
N TRP A 72 12.95 -4.82 -2.30
CA TRP A 72 11.93 -3.90 -2.83
C TRP A 72 12.23 -3.45 -4.26
N LYS A 73 11.22 -3.60 -5.12
CA LYS A 73 11.26 -3.23 -6.52
C LYS A 73 10.11 -2.29 -6.85
N ILE A 74 10.43 -1.25 -7.60
CA ILE A 74 9.45 -0.38 -8.25
C ILE A 74 9.49 -0.73 -9.73
N TYR A 75 8.40 -1.31 -10.23
CA TYR A 75 8.29 -1.73 -11.62
C TYR A 75 7.82 -0.59 -12.52
N ARG A 76 8.31 -0.57 -13.75
CA ARG A 76 7.76 0.23 -14.85
C ARG A 76 6.73 -0.57 -15.63
N PRO A 77 5.79 0.09 -16.35
CA PRO A 77 4.88 -0.60 -17.26
C PRO A 77 5.66 -1.51 -18.21
N TYR A 78 5.19 -2.76 -18.33
CA TYR A 78 5.77 -3.80 -19.20
C TYR A 78 7.20 -4.26 -18.82
N GLU A 79 7.73 -3.87 -17.66
CA GLU A 79 9.02 -4.38 -17.18
C GLU A 79 8.92 -5.88 -16.84
N LYS A 80 10.01 -6.63 -17.04
CA LYS A 80 10.07 -8.05 -16.67
C LYS A 80 10.19 -8.22 -15.16
N VAL A 81 9.41 -9.14 -14.62
CA VAL A 81 9.44 -9.50 -13.20
C VAL A 81 10.39 -10.67 -13.00
N TYR A 82 11.35 -10.52 -12.08
CA TYR A 82 12.33 -11.55 -11.75
C TYR A 82 12.06 -12.13 -10.36
N PHE A 83 12.44 -13.39 -10.17
CA PHE A 83 12.30 -14.07 -8.88
C PHE A 83 13.10 -13.35 -7.78
N GLY A 84 12.54 -13.32 -6.58
CA GLY A 84 13.17 -12.70 -5.40
C GLY A 84 12.98 -11.19 -5.29
N GLN A 85 12.19 -10.56 -6.18
CA GLN A 85 11.82 -9.15 -6.08
C GLN A 85 10.39 -8.98 -5.53
N VAL A 86 10.20 -7.98 -4.67
CA VAL A 86 8.89 -7.66 -4.09
C VAL A 86 8.41 -6.32 -4.62
N ASP A 87 7.22 -6.27 -5.22
CA ASP A 87 6.63 -5.03 -5.72
C ASP A 87 6.17 -4.14 -4.56
N LEU A 88 6.92 -3.06 -4.36
CA LEU A 88 6.65 -2.09 -3.30
C LEU A 88 5.26 -1.46 -3.46
N LEU A 89 4.80 -1.22 -4.70
CA LEU A 89 3.50 -0.61 -4.91
C LEU A 89 2.37 -1.54 -4.43
N SER A 90 2.45 -2.83 -4.78
CA SER A 90 1.47 -3.83 -4.37
C SER A 90 1.39 -3.95 -2.85
N VAL A 91 2.54 -4.06 -2.16
CA VAL A 91 2.55 -4.14 -0.69
C VAL A 91 2.06 -2.84 -0.07
N ALA A 92 2.48 -1.67 -0.58
CA ALA A 92 2.00 -0.40 -0.05
C ALA A 92 0.48 -0.23 -0.16
N ILE A 93 -0.14 -0.69 -1.26
CA ILE A 93 -1.60 -0.67 -1.39
C ILE A 93 -2.24 -1.56 -0.31
N HIS A 94 -1.71 -2.76 -0.10
CA HIS A 94 -2.20 -3.72 0.91
C HIS A 94 -2.19 -3.12 2.32
N GLU A 95 -1.05 -2.61 2.77
CA GLU A 95 -0.90 -2.08 4.13
C GLU A 95 -1.68 -0.79 4.37
N ILE A 96 -1.78 0.07 3.34
CA ILE A 96 -2.67 1.23 3.43
C ILE A 96 -4.12 0.77 3.55
N GLY A 97 -4.53 -0.32 2.89
CA GLY A 97 -5.85 -0.92 3.05
C GLY A 97 -6.13 -1.28 4.52
N HIS A 98 -5.17 -1.90 5.20
CA HIS A 98 -5.25 -2.16 6.65
C HIS A 98 -5.34 -0.89 7.48
N SER A 99 -4.53 0.13 7.16
CA SER A 99 -4.58 1.44 7.83
C SER A 99 -5.93 2.14 7.65
N LEU A 100 -6.63 1.85 6.55
CA LEU A 100 -7.99 2.33 6.26
C LEU A 100 -9.09 1.41 6.84
N GLY A 101 -8.72 0.36 7.57
CA GLY A 101 -9.66 -0.52 8.29
C GLY A 101 -10.11 -1.76 7.53
N LEU A 102 -9.50 -2.08 6.38
CA LEU A 102 -9.76 -3.35 5.69
C LEU A 102 -9.07 -4.52 6.40
N ARG A 103 -9.69 -5.69 6.30
CA ARG A 103 -9.11 -6.97 6.72
C ARG A 103 -8.65 -7.76 5.50
N HIS A 104 -8.00 -8.89 5.73
CA HIS A 104 -7.66 -9.79 4.63
C HIS A 104 -8.92 -10.24 3.88
N SER A 105 -8.76 -10.42 2.57
CA SER A 105 -9.79 -10.92 1.67
C SER A 105 -9.46 -12.37 1.28
N ASP A 106 -10.46 -13.25 1.36
CA ASP A 106 -10.35 -14.64 0.90
C ASP A 106 -10.42 -14.77 -0.63
N VAL A 107 -10.64 -13.65 -1.34
CA VAL A 107 -10.70 -13.64 -2.81
C VAL A 107 -9.31 -13.80 -3.39
N ILE A 108 -9.11 -14.84 -4.21
CA ILE A 108 -7.86 -15.11 -4.91
C ILE A 108 -7.52 -13.92 -5.82
N ASN A 109 -6.25 -13.51 -5.82
CA ASN A 109 -5.73 -12.36 -6.55
C ASN A 109 -6.25 -11.01 -6.05
N SER A 110 -6.85 -10.96 -4.85
CA SER A 110 -7.14 -9.71 -4.17
C SER A 110 -5.86 -9.04 -3.70
N ILE A 111 -5.78 -7.72 -3.84
CA ILE A 111 -4.68 -6.95 -3.26
C ILE A 111 -4.66 -7.04 -1.73
N MET A 112 -5.80 -7.35 -1.10
CA MET A 112 -5.92 -7.58 0.34
C MET A 112 -5.80 -9.06 0.73
N GLN A 113 -5.32 -9.95 -0.15
CA GLN A 113 -5.07 -11.35 0.21
C GLN A 113 -3.86 -11.45 1.15
N GLU A 114 -3.92 -12.31 2.17
CA GLU A 114 -2.84 -12.49 3.16
C GLU A 114 -1.49 -12.86 2.52
N SER A 115 -1.50 -13.66 1.46
CA SER A 115 -0.28 -14.05 0.75
C SER A 115 0.06 -13.08 -0.38
N TYR A 116 1.28 -12.55 -0.39
CA TYR A 116 1.81 -11.82 -1.56
C TYR A 116 1.79 -12.68 -2.83
N LYS A 117 1.45 -12.06 -3.95
CA LYS A 117 1.43 -12.67 -5.28
C LYS A 117 2.45 -12.01 -6.18
N ASN A 118 3.11 -12.83 -6.99
CA ASN A 118 3.99 -12.34 -8.04
C ASN A 118 3.19 -11.45 -9.01
N PRO A 119 3.58 -10.18 -9.25
CA PRO A 119 2.84 -9.24 -10.08
C PRO A 119 3.12 -9.46 -11.58
N ALA A 120 3.30 -10.70 -12.02
CA ALA A 120 3.66 -11.03 -13.39
C ALA A 120 2.50 -11.71 -14.13
N ASP A 121 2.33 -11.39 -15.42
CA ASP A 121 1.49 -12.18 -16.32
C ASP A 121 2.16 -13.51 -16.72
N GLU A 122 1.45 -14.33 -17.50
CA GLU A 122 1.97 -15.60 -18.03
C GLU A 122 3.26 -15.46 -18.85
N ASN A 123 3.54 -14.27 -19.36
CA ASN A 123 4.72 -13.94 -20.16
C ASN A 123 5.84 -13.30 -19.31
N GLY A 124 5.65 -13.17 -18.00
CA GLY A 124 6.60 -12.55 -17.08
C GLY A 124 6.62 -11.01 -17.11
N ASN A 125 5.63 -10.37 -17.73
CA ASN A 125 5.51 -8.91 -17.74
C ASN A 125 4.82 -8.40 -16.48
N TYR A 126 5.28 -7.27 -15.95
CA TYR A 126 4.66 -6.61 -14.82
C TYR A 126 3.21 -6.23 -15.09
N VAL A 127 2.33 -6.67 -14.20
CA VAL A 127 0.91 -6.35 -14.13
C VAL A 127 0.73 -5.32 -13.03
N PHE A 128 0.27 -4.13 -13.41
CA PHE A 128 -0.03 -3.06 -12.46
C PHE A 128 -1.14 -3.50 -11.48
N PRO A 129 -0.96 -3.32 -10.16
CA PRO A 129 -1.94 -3.76 -9.15
C PRO A 129 -3.28 -3.04 -9.32
N ARG A 130 -4.37 -3.77 -9.09
CA ARG A 130 -5.74 -3.25 -9.22
C ARG A 130 -6.57 -3.64 -8.01
N LEU A 131 -7.48 -2.75 -7.62
CA LEU A 131 -8.50 -3.07 -6.63
C LEU A 131 -9.58 -3.93 -7.29
N LEU A 132 -9.85 -5.11 -6.74
CA LEU A 132 -11.00 -5.91 -7.14
C LEU A 132 -12.30 -5.23 -6.71
N THR A 133 -13.40 -5.52 -7.40
CA THR A 133 -14.71 -4.96 -7.09
C THR A 133 -15.16 -5.27 -5.66
N SER A 134 -14.80 -6.44 -5.11
CA SER A 134 -15.04 -6.79 -3.70
C SER A 134 -14.32 -5.85 -2.75
N VAL A 135 -13.01 -5.61 -2.97
CA VAL A 135 -12.21 -4.68 -2.16
C VAL A 135 -12.75 -3.25 -2.24
N ILE A 136 -13.22 -2.83 -3.42
CA ILE A 136 -13.86 -1.53 -3.61
C ILE A 136 -15.17 -1.45 -2.81
N ALA A 137 -16.00 -2.50 -2.85
CA ALA A 137 -17.24 -2.53 -2.09
C ALA A 137 -16.97 -2.50 -0.57
N ASP A 138 -15.97 -3.24 -0.09
CA ASP A 138 -15.59 -3.29 1.32
C ASP A 138 -15.14 -1.91 1.81
N ILE A 139 -14.23 -1.23 1.09
CA ILE A 139 -13.75 0.09 1.51
C ILE A 139 -14.85 1.17 1.42
N GLN A 140 -15.74 1.06 0.43
CA GLN A 140 -16.88 1.95 0.30
C GLN A 140 -17.96 1.69 1.35
N SER A 141 -18.02 0.50 1.96
CA SER A 141 -18.89 0.27 3.12
C SER A 141 -18.46 1.08 4.35
N ILE A 142 -17.16 1.41 4.46
CA ILE A 142 -16.58 2.19 5.57
C ILE A 142 -16.71 3.70 5.30
N TYR A 143 -16.36 4.14 4.08
CA TYR A 143 -16.21 5.57 3.76
C TYR A 143 -17.24 6.13 2.77
N GLY A 144 -18.06 5.27 2.17
CA GLY A 144 -18.89 5.62 1.02
C GLY A 144 -18.10 5.67 -0.30
N PRO A 145 -18.80 5.68 -1.45
CA PRO A 145 -18.17 5.87 -2.76
C PRO A 145 -17.72 7.31 -2.97
N ARG A 146 -16.65 7.51 -3.76
CA ARG A 146 -16.28 8.86 -4.21
C ARG A 146 -17.35 9.41 -5.16
N ILE A 147 -18.00 10.50 -4.75
CA ILE A 147 -18.91 11.28 -5.59
C ILE A 147 -18.11 12.47 -6.14
N LYS A 148 -18.26 12.77 -7.44
CA LYS A 148 -17.48 13.79 -8.17
C LYS A 148 -17.57 15.22 -7.59
N SER A 149 -18.43 15.49 -6.61
CA SER A 149 -18.73 16.83 -6.08
C SER A 149 -18.42 17.06 -4.59
N SER A 150 -17.87 16.08 -3.85
CA SER A 150 -17.62 16.28 -2.40
C SER A 150 -16.41 15.48 -1.90
N GLY A 151 -15.23 16.08 -1.94
CA GLY A 151 -14.04 15.58 -1.24
C GLY A 151 -14.11 15.93 0.25
N ASN A 152 -15.05 15.34 0.98
CA ASN A 152 -15.19 15.60 2.42
C ASN A 152 -14.34 14.61 3.22
N GLY A 153 -13.10 15.02 3.49
CA GLY A 153 -12.19 14.36 4.42
C GLY A 153 -10.77 14.32 3.90
N MET A 154 -9.87 14.98 4.63
CA MET A 154 -8.44 14.95 4.38
C MET A 154 -7.81 14.02 5.42
N LEU A 155 -7.20 12.94 4.95
CA LEU A 155 -6.32 12.10 5.76
C LEU A 155 -4.88 12.54 5.51
N VAL A 156 -4.09 12.60 6.56
CA VAL A 156 -2.74 13.16 6.52
C VAL A 156 -1.77 12.01 6.77
N PHE A 157 -0.80 11.83 5.87
CA PHE A 157 0.22 10.79 5.97
C PHE A 157 1.62 11.38 5.95
N CYS A 158 2.60 10.65 6.47
CA CYS A 158 4.00 11.00 6.36
C CYS A 158 4.84 9.78 5.97
N SER A 159 5.87 9.99 5.15
CA SER A 159 6.88 8.97 4.84
C SER A 159 8.23 9.39 5.43
N ILE A 160 8.84 8.53 6.24
CA ILE A 160 10.10 8.76 6.96
C ILE A 160 11.19 7.88 6.35
#